data_AF-A0A1F5EEF7-F1
#
_entry.id   AF-A0A1F5EEF7-F1
#
_cell.length_a   1.000
_cell.length_b   1.000
_cell.length_c   1.000
_cell.angle_alpha   90.00
_cell.angle_beta   90.00
_cell.angle_gamma   90.00
#
_symmetry.space_group_name_H-M   'P 1'
#
loop_
_entity.id
_entity.type
_entity.pdbx_description
1 polymer ?
#
loop_
_entity_poly.entity_id
_entity_poly.type
_entity_poly.pdbx_seq_one_letter_code
_entity_poly.pdbx_strand_id
1 'polypeptide(L)'
;MKKKQARFEKEFRDIFAKLMFGSPAEFKEAKKRVSKLWHQDLNAFKDAAEVVFEYLPKFEQIENTKNQAAFASGLSMFYLTLADEYFDEFKNFTLKLLQSPHGHVREAIRKSADWLHVSLTSRIDPFTWPKGKKLTKAQKDERKQAKKQYIDFIKEIEDLIDQYEDDNGENVEYIDEMKPSVQKSLQMFLASMTEGATYGTIIAESVNTPPSILAKRSEIENEIIDMLKETESDFSLQDVKNAVFNEEEQNDMMKIVAMFDRGGDASELSNILELATDAWNYFPHKALDGLSPVEMSNNDA
;
A
#
# COMPACT_ATOMS: atom_id res chain seq x y z
N MET A 1 -2.03 -31.27 -19.46
CA MET A 1 -1.44 -30.01 -18.95
C MET A 1 -0.76 -29.22 -20.07
N LYS A 2 0.38 -29.69 -20.62
CA LYS A 2 1.18 -28.98 -21.65
C LYS A 2 0.42 -28.44 -22.86
N LYS A 3 -0.55 -29.19 -23.42
CA LYS A 3 -1.36 -28.72 -24.57
C LYS A 3 -2.26 -27.52 -24.24
N LYS A 4 -2.76 -27.42 -23.00
CA LYS A 4 -3.59 -26.29 -22.56
C LYS A 4 -2.72 -25.05 -22.31
N GLN A 5 -1.60 -25.21 -21.61
CA GLN A 5 -0.61 -24.15 -21.39
C GLN A 5 -0.17 -23.53 -22.73
N ALA A 6 0.32 -24.33 -23.67
CA ALA A 6 0.72 -23.84 -25.00
C ALA A 6 -0.40 -23.10 -25.77
N ARG A 7 -1.66 -23.49 -25.54
CA ARG A 7 -2.81 -22.77 -26.11
C ARG A 7 -2.97 -21.39 -25.47
N PHE A 8 -2.91 -21.31 -24.13
CA PHE A 8 -3.00 -20.04 -23.41
C PHE A 8 -1.83 -19.12 -23.75
N GLU A 9 -0.61 -19.63 -23.81
CA GLU A 9 0.56 -18.86 -24.24
C GLU A 9 0.34 -18.25 -25.63
N LYS A 10 -0.13 -19.05 -26.59
CA LYS A 10 -0.47 -18.56 -27.93
C LYS A 10 -1.52 -17.46 -27.90
N GLU A 11 -2.55 -17.61 -27.06
CA GLU A 11 -3.58 -16.57 -26.90
C GLU A 11 -3.04 -15.30 -26.24
N PHE A 12 -2.18 -15.42 -25.23
CA PHE A 12 -1.54 -14.25 -24.61
C PHE A 12 -0.65 -13.50 -25.60
N ARG A 13 0.07 -14.20 -26.48
CA ARG A 13 0.86 -13.55 -27.54
C ARG A 13 0.00 -12.73 -28.51
N ASP A 14 -1.15 -13.27 -28.91
CA ASP A 14 -2.13 -12.54 -29.75
C ASP A 14 -2.72 -11.33 -29.01
N ILE A 15 -3.07 -11.51 -27.73
CA ILE A 15 -3.55 -10.42 -26.86
C ILE A 15 -2.49 -9.32 -26.77
N PHE A 16 -1.24 -9.63 -26.46
CA PHE A 16 -0.18 -8.63 -26.33
C PHE A 16 0.09 -7.92 -27.65
N ALA A 17 0.07 -8.64 -28.79
CA ALA A 17 0.16 -8.00 -30.10
C ALA A 17 -0.96 -6.97 -30.33
N LYS A 18 -2.20 -7.30 -29.97
CA LYS A 18 -3.34 -6.37 -30.05
C LYS A 18 -3.23 -5.20 -29.07
N LEU A 19 -2.73 -5.43 -27.85
CA LEU A 19 -2.51 -4.35 -26.89
C LEU A 19 -1.43 -3.37 -27.39
N MET A 20 -0.33 -3.88 -27.95
CA MET A 20 0.79 -3.07 -28.44
C MET A 20 0.49 -2.34 -29.75
N PHE A 21 -0.19 -2.99 -30.71
CA PHE A 21 -0.29 -2.48 -32.08
C PHE A 21 -1.71 -2.40 -32.64
N GLY A 22 -2.71 -2.92 -31.91
CA GLY A 22 -4.09 -2.95 -32.35
C GLY A 22 -4.79 -1.59 -32.25
N SER A 23 -5.87 -1.46 -32.98
CA SER A 23 -6.83 -0.36 -32.87
C SER A 23 -7.52 -0.30 -31.50
N PRO A 24 -8.21 0.81 -31.18
CA PRO A 24 -8.99 0.91 -29.95
C PRO A 24 -10.07 -0.16 -29.74
N ALA A 25 -10.60 -0.73 -30.82
CA ALA A 25 -11.53 -1.84 -30.72
C ALA A 25 -10.79 -3.14 -30.32
N GLU A 26 -9.65 -3.40 -30.96
CA GLU A 26 -8.86 -4.61 -30.75
C GLU A 26 -8.26 -4.68 -29.35
N PHE A 27 -7.67 -3.60 -28.82
CA PHE A 27 -7.15 -3.65 -27.46
C PHE A 27 -8.26 -3.75 -26.41
N LYS A 28 -9.47 -3.24 -26.68
CA LYS A 28 -10.64 -3.41 -25.78
C LYS A 28 -11.09 -4.88 -25.77
N GLU A 29 -11.12 -5.52 -26.93
CA GLU A 29 -11.40 -6.94 -27.06
C GLU A 29 -10.33 -7.78 -26.35
N ALA A 30 -9.05 -7.46 -26.56
CA ALA A 30 -7.92 -8.13 -25.94
C ALA A 30 -8.01 -8.12 -24.41
N LYS A 31 -8.33 -6.97 -23.80
CA LYS A 31 -8.53 -6.87 -22.34
C LYS A 31 -9.68 -7.75 -21.85
N LYS A 32 -10.82 -7.76 -22.53
CA LYS A 32 -11.94 -8.67 -22.21
C LYS A 32 -11.53 -10.13 -22.33
N ARG A 33 -10.69 -10.45 -23.33
CA ARG A 33 -10.20 -11.82 -23.53
C ARG A 33 -9.31 -12.29 -22.40
N VAL A 34 -8.42 -11.44 -21.87
CA VAL A 34 -7.60 -11.75 -20.67
C VAL A 34 -8.50 -12.17 -19.50
N SER A 35 -9.49 -11.34 -19.15
CA SER A 35 -10.42 -11.68 -18.06
C SER A 35 -11.20 -12.96 -18.35
N LYS A 36 -11.61 -13.21 -19.61
CA LYS A 36 -12.30 -14.45 -19.97
C LYS A 36 -11.42 -15.68 -19.80
N LEU A 37 -10.13 -15.59 -20.15
CA LEU A 37 -9.17 -16.69 -19.99
C LEU A 37 -8.93 -17.02 -18.51
N TRP A 38 -8.79 -15.98 -17.67
CA TRP A 38 -8.66 -16.13 -16.21
C TRP A 38 -9.81 -16.94 -15.61
N HIS A 39 -11.06 -16.56 -15.91
CA HIS A 39 -12.25 -17.26 -15.39
C HIS A 39 -12.47 -18.64 -16.02
N GLN A 40 -11.89 -18.90 -17.20
CA GLN A 40 -12.09 -20.16 -17.92
C GLN A 40 -11.31 -21.32 -17.29
N ASP A 41 -10.04 -21.10 -16.96
CA ASP A 41 -9.16 -22.13 -16.38
C ASP A 41 -8.00 -21.43 -15.65
N LEU A 42 -8.18 -21.17 -14.36
CA LEU A 42 -7.22 -20.43 -13.53
C LEU A 42 -5.81 -21.06 -13.59
N ASN A 43 -5.71 -22.38 -13.44
CA ASN A 43 -4.41 -23.06 -13.43
C ASN A 43 -3.71 -22.93 -14.79
N ALA A 44 -4.44 -23.13 -15.88
CA ALA A 44 -3.86 -22.94 -17.22
C ALA A 44 -3.48 -21.49 -17.51
N PHE A 45 -4.17 -20.51 -16.91
CA PHE A 45 -3.78 -19.12 -16.95
C PHE A 45 -2.44 -18.92 -16.24
N LYS A 46 -2.33 -19.37 -14.97
CA LYS A 46 -1.09 -19.24 -14.17
C LYS A 46 0.10 -19.86 -14.89
N ASP A 47 -0.03 -21.10 -15.35
CA ASP A 47 1.02 -21.85 -16.04
C ASP A 47 1.54 -21.15 -17.32
N ALA A 48 0.74 -20.26 -17.93
CA ALA A 48 1.07 -19.56 -19.16
C ALA A 48 1.35 -18.06 -18.96
N ALA A 49 1.13 -17.52 -17.75
CA ALA A 49 1.13 -16.09 -17.50
C ALA A 49 2.54 -15.48 -17.65
N GLU A 50 3.60 -16.26 -17.42
CA GLU A 50 5.00 -15.84 -17.56
C GLU A 50 5.34 -15.32 -18.96
N VAL A 51 4.53 -15.62 -19.98
CA VAL A 51 4.64 -15.02 -21.32
C VAL A 51 4.71 -13.49 -21.27
N VAL A 52 4.09 -12.85 -20.27
CA VAL A 52 4.14 -11.40 -20.07
C VAL A 52 5.57 -10.84 -20.04
N PHE A 53 6.55 -11.59 -19.50
CA PHE A 53 7.93 -11.15 -19.37
C PHE A 53 8.67 -11.05 -20.72
N GLU A 54 8.15 -11.68 -21.77
CA GLU A 54 8.65 -11.46 -23.13
C GLU A 54 8.21 -10.12 -23.72
N TYR A 55 7.23 -9.47 -23.10
CA TYR A 55 6.61 -8.24 -23.61
C TYR A 55 6.91 -7.02 -22.75
N LEU A 56 7.16 -7.15 -21.44
CA LEU A 56 7.55 -6.00 -20.59
C LEU A 56 8.75 -5.23 -21.17
N PRO A 57 9.85 -5.88 -21.62
CA PRO A 57 10.99 -5.18 -22.21
C PRO A 57 10.68 -4.47 -23.54
N LYS A 58 9.58 -4.87 -24.20
CA LYS A 58 9.14 -4.31 -25.49
C LYS A 58 8.22 -3.11 -25.34
N PHE A 59 7.89 -2.69 -24.12
CA PHE A 59 6.98 -1.57 -23.87
C PHE A 59 7.41 -0.29 -24.61
N GLU A 60 8.70 0.02 -24.65
CA GLU A 60 9.25 1.21 -25.35
C GLU A 60 9.07 1.16 -26.87
N GLN A 61 8.76 -0.02 -27.44
CA GLN A 61 8.50 -0.18 -28.86
C GLN A 61 7.06 0.21 -29.24
N ILE A 62 6.21 0.49 -28.24
CA ILE A 62 4.82 0.90 -28.47
C ILE A 62 4.80 2.41 -28.74
N GLU A 63 4.71 2.79 -30.02
CA GLU A 63 4.73 4.19 -30.44
C GLU A 63 3.49 4.99 -29.99
N ASN A 64 2.32 4.34 -29.96
CA ASN A 64 1.07 5.01 -29.66
C ASN A 64 0.79 5.03 -28.14
N THR A 65 0.67 6.22 -27.56
CA THR A 65 0.37 6.40 -26.13
C THR A 65 -0.92 5.71 -25.67
N LYS A 66 -1.95 5.61 -26.54
CA LYS A 66 -3.18 4.87 -26.21
C LYS A 66 -2.91 3.37 -26.08
N ASN A 67 -2.04 2.83 -26.92
CA ASN A 67 -1.59 1.43 -26.84
C ASN A 67 -0.69 1.20 -25.63
N GLN A 68 0.17 2.15 -25.26
CA GLN A 68 0.94 2.08 -24.01
C GLN A 68 0.01 1.98 -22.79
N ALA A 69 -1.00 2.84 -22.70
CA ALA A 69 -2.00 2.79 -21.63
C ALA A 69 -2.87 1.50 -21.69
N ALA A 70 -3.19 1.02 -22.90
CA ALA A 70 -3.91 -0.23 -23.07
C ALA A 70 -3.08 -1.44 -22.63
N PHE A 71 -1.79 -1.47 -22.95
CA PHE A 71 -0.83 -2.47 -22.50
C PHE A 71 -0.74 -2.47 -20.98
N ALA A 72 -0.44 -1.32 -20.36
CA ALA A 72 -0.36 -1.17 -18.91
C ALA A 72 -1.63 -1.67 -18.21
N SER A 73 -2.82 -1.19 -18.62
CA SER A 73 -4.09 -1.64 -18.04
C SER A 73 -4.44 -3.11 -18.33
N GLY A 74 -3.88 -3.70 -19.39
CA GLY A 74 -4.03 -5.12 -19.72
C GLY A 74 -3.24 -6.06 -18.81
N LEU A 75 -2.28 -5.54 -18.03
CA LEU A 75 -1.43 -6.31 -17.14
C LEU A 75 -2.10 -6.67 -15.81
N SER A 76 -3.23 -6.07 -15.45
CA SER A 76 -3.86 -6.22 -14.13
C SER A 76 -4.02 -7.68 -13.68
N MET A 77 -4.52 -8.58 -14.54
CA MET A 77 -4.64 -10.01 -14.18
C MET A 77 -3.29 -10.72 -14.06
N PHE A 78 -2.27 -10.27 -14.78
CA PHE A 78 -0.92 -10.83 -14.67
C PHE A 78 -0.26 -10.41 -13.35
N TYR A 79 -0.42 -9.15 -12.94
CA TYR A 79 0.00 -8.69 -11.62
C TYR A 79 -0.67 -9.51 -10.52
N LEU A 80 -2.00 -9.65 -10.55
CA LEU A 80 -2.75 -10.48 -9.59
C LEU A 80 -2.21 -11.92 -9.52
N THR A 81 -1.74 -12.46 -10.64
CA THR A 81 -1.33 -13.86 -10.73
C THR A 81 0.09 -14.10 -10.26
N LEU A 82 0.99 -13.20 -10.63
CA LEU A 82 2.44 -13.42 -10.63
C LEU A 82 3.20 -12.49 -9.68
N ALA A 83 2.54 -11.50 -9.06
CA ALA A 83 3.20 -10.52 -8.19
C ALA A 83 3.93 -11.13 -6.98
N ASP A 84 3.45 -12.26 -6.47
CA ASP A 84 4.13 -12.94 -5.34
C ASP A 84 5.50 -13.49 -5.76
N GLU A 85 5.58 -14.07 -6.96
CA GLU A 85 6.75 -14.78 -7.48
C GLU A 85 7.73 -13.85 -8.20
N TYR A 86 7.20 -12.80 -8.86
CA TYR A 86 7.93 -11.87 -9.73
C TYR A 86 7.74 -10.43 -9.28
N PHE A 87 7.77 -10.22 -7.96
CA PHE A 87 7.51 -8.92 -7.34
C PHE A 87 8.43 -7.83 -7.91
N ASP A 88 9.74 -8.09 -7.98
CA ASP A 88 10.73 -7.09 -8.38
C ASP A 88 10.60 -6.70 -9.85
N GLU A 89 10.30 -7.65 -10.74
CA GLU A 89 10.06 -7.36 -12.16
C GLU A 89 8.87 -6.41 -12.34
N PHE A 90 7.76 -6.68 -11.67
CA PHE A 90 6.58 -5.82 -11.73
C PHE A 90 6.78 -4.50 -10.99
N LYS A 91 7.47 -4.49 -9.84
CA LYS A 91 7.83 -3.28 -9.10
C LYS A 91 8.63 -2.33 -9.99
N ASN A 92 9.72 -2.81 -10.57
CA ASN A 92 10.60 -2.02 -11.42
C ASN A 92 9.88 -1.51 -12.68
N PHE A 93 9.03 -2.35 -13.28
CA PHE A 93 8.21 -1.93 -14.42
C PHE A 93 7.18 -0.86 -14.03
N THR A 94 6.51 -1.02 -12.88
CA THR A 94 5.57 -0.02 -12.34
C THR A 94 6.24 1.32 -12.11
N LEU A 95 7.36 1.34 -11.36
CA LEU A 95 8.09 2.57 -11.04
C LEU A 95 8.55 3.30 -12.31
N LYS A 96 9.00 2.55 -13.31
CA LYS A 96 9.34 3.12 -14.62
C LYS A 96 8.14 3.78 -15.31
N LEU A 97 6.99 3.12 -15.34
CA LEU A 97 5.79 3.65 -16.02
C LEU A 97 5.11 4.78 -15.25
N LEU A 98 5.25 4.83 -13.92
CA LEU A 98 4.80 5.97 -13.10
C LEU A 98 5.60 7.25 -13.42
N GLN A 99 6.81 7.13 -13.96
CA GLN A 99 7.63 8.26 -14.45
C GLN A 99 7.32 8.66 -15.90
N SER A 100 6.36 8.00 -16.57
CA SER A 100 6.00 8.30 -17.96
C SER A 100 5.57 9.77 -18.11
N PRO A 101 5.95 10.48 -19.20
CA PRO A 101 5.47 11.83 -19.46
C PRO A 101 3.95 11.87 -19.73
N HIS A 102 3.34 10.72 -20.07
CA HIS A 102 1.94 10.63 -20.44
C HIS A 102 1.06 10.22 -19.26
N GLY A 103 0.20 11.15 -18.79
CA GLY A 103 -0.68 10.90 -17.64
C GLY A 103 -1.60 9.68 -17.77
N HIS A 104 -2.10 9.38 -18.99
CA HIS A 104 -2.91 8.17 -19.21
C HIS A 104 -2.15 6.86 -19.01
N VAL A 105 -0.84 6.85 -19.27
CA VAL A 105 0.01 5.67 -19.02
C VAL A 105 0.22 5.50 -17.53
N ARG A 106 0.57 6.60 -16.82
CA ARG A 106 0.74 6.62 -15.36
C ARG A 106 -0.52 6.11 -14.64
N GLU A 107 -1.68 6.64 -15.00
CA GLU A 107 -2.95 6.24 -14.38
C GLU A 107 -3.32 4.78 -14.68
N ALA A 108 -3.02 4.30 -15.88
CA ALA A 108 -3.28 2.90 -16.25
C ALA A 108 -2.39 1.91 -15.50
N ILE A 109 -1.10 2.23 -15.31
CA ILE A 109 -0.19 1.37 -14.54
C ILE A 109 -0.50 1.42 -13.05
N ARG A 110 -0.80 2.61 -12.49
CA ARG A 110 -1.12 2.79 -11.06
C ARG A 110 -2.23 1.81 -10.63
N LYS A 111 -3.35 1.80 -11.36
CA LYS A 111 -4.48 0.87 -11.12
C LYS A 111 -4.13 -0.61 -11.29
N SER A 112 -3.18 -0.95 -12.15
CA SER A 112 -2.76 -2.34 -12.33
C SER A 112 -1.81 -2.77 -11.21
N ALA A 113 -1.02 -1.83 -10.71
CA ALA A 113 -0.05 -2.01 -9.65
C ALA A 113 -0.68 -2.08 -8.24
N ASP A 114 -1.96 -1.75 -8.06
CA ASP A 114 -2.71 -2.03 -6.82
C ASP A 114 -2.57 -3.50 -6.38
N TRP A 115 -2.41 -4.42 -7.33
CA TRP A 115 -2.16 -5.83 -7.03
C TRP A 115 -0.79 -6.11 -6.38
N LEU A 116 0.21 -5.24 -6.52
CA LEU A 116 1.46 -5.32 -5.75
C LEU A 116 1.21 -5.07 -4.27
N HIS A 117 0.36 -4.09 -3.94
CA HIS A 117 -0.06 -3.84 -2.56
C HIS A 117 -0.78 -5.07 -1.98
N VAL A 118 -1.73 -5.64 -2.74
CA VAL A 118 -2.46 -6.86 -2.33
C VAL A 118 -1.51 -8.04 -2.14
N SER A 119 -0.55 -8.24 -3.05
CA SER A 119 0.49 -9.28 -2.92
C SER A 119 1.27 -9.12 -1.63
N LEU A 120 1.80 -7.92 -1.36
CA LEU A 120 2.59 -7.67 -0.15
C LEU A 120 1.76 -7.83 1.12
N THR A 121 0.60 -7.19 1.20
CA THR A 121 -0.25 -7.21 2.41
C THR A 121 -0.73 -8.62 2.73
N SER A 122 -1.13 -9.41 1.74
CA SER A 122 -1.57 -10.80 1.94
C SER A 122 -0.43 -11.74 2.37
N ARG A 123 0.82 -11.41 2.06
CA ARG A 123 2.01 -12.14 2.54
C ARG A 123 2.46 -11.68 3.93
N ILE A 124 2.20 -10.42 4.28
CA ILE A 124 2.50 -9.86 5.60
C ILE A 124 1.47 -10.31 6.64
N ASP A 125 0.18 -10.28 6.31
CA ASP A 125 -0.92 -10.76 7.15
C ASP A 125 -1.70 -11.88 6.42
N PRO A 126 -1.11 -13.08 6.32
CA PRO A 126 -1.73 -14.18 5.60
C PRO A 126 -2.98 -14.66 6.33
N PHE A 127 -4.04 -14.89 5.54
CA PHE A 127 -5.27 -15.48 6.06
C PHE A 127 -4.99 -16.83 6.74
N THR A 128 -5.36 -16.94 8.02
CA THR A 128 -5.22 -18.16 8.80
C THR A 128 -6.59 -18.67 9.26
N TRP A 129 -6.85 -19.96 9.00
CA TRP A 129 -8.03 -20.65 9.51
C TRP A 129 -7.63 -21.89 10.33
N PRO A 130 -8.17 -22.08 11.56
CA PRO A 130 -8.99 -21.11 12.29
C PRO A 130 -8.21 -19.83 12.66
N LYS A 131 -8.93 -18.73 12.95
CA LYS A 131 -8.31 -17.47 13.38
C LYS A 131 -7.38 -17.72 14.58
N GLY A 132 -6.15 -17.20 14.51
CA GLY A 132 -5.13 -17.42 15.54
C GLY A 132 -4.29 -18.69 15.37
N LYS A 133 -4.49 -19.47 14.30
CA LYS A 133 -3.57 -20.56 13.94
C LYS A 133 -2.15 -20.01 13.76
N LYS A 134 -1.19 -20.59 14.47
CA LYS A 134 0.22 -20.20 14.37
C LYS A 134 0.72 -20.34 12.94
N LEU A 135 1.43 -19.31 12.47
CA LEU A 135 2.09 -19.34 11.16
C LEU A 135 3.14 -20.46 11.11
N THR A 136 3.18 -21.15 9.97
CA THR A 136 4.25 -22.09 9.64
C THR A 136 5.59 -21.36 9.49
N LYS A 137 6.71 -22.10 9.52
CA LYS A 137 8.04 -21.50 9.31
C LYS A 137 8.12 -20.77 7.96
N ALA A 138 7.65 -21.41 6.87
CA ALA A 138 7.62 -20.81 5.55
C ALA A 138 6.81 -19.50 5.52
N GLN A 139 5.63 -19.47 6.15
CA GLN A 139 4.83 -18.24 6.24
C GLN A 139 5.51 -17.12 7.05
N LYS A 140 6.29 -17.46 8.09
CA LYS A 140 7.05 -16.46 8.84
C LYS A 140 8.21 -15.90 8.02
N ASP A 141 8.90 -16.76 7.29
CA ASP A 141 9.99 -16.36 6.40
C ASP A 141 9.45 -15.48 5.27
N GLU A 142 8.32 -15.86 4.66
CA GLU A 142 7.61 -15.07 3.64
C GLU A 142 7.15 -13.72 4.19
N ARG A 143 6.53 -13.70 5.39
CA ARG A 143 6.12 -12.46 6.06
C ARG A 143 7.31 -11.52 6.25
N LYS A 144 8.48 -12.04 6.67
CA LYS A 144 9.69 -11.25 6.85
C LYS A 144 10.18 -10.67 5.51
N GLN A 145 10.18 -11.47 4.45
CA GLN A 145 10.57 -11.03 3.11
C GLN A 145 9.61 -9.97 2.57
N ALA A 146 8.30 -10.19 2.66
CA ALA A 146 7.28 -9.25 2.20
C ALA A 146 7.34 -7.91 2.94
N LYS A 147 7.59 -7.91 4.26
CA LYS A 147 7.82 -6.65 5.02
C LYS A 147 9.02 -5.88 4.47
N LYS A 148 10.14 -6.57 4.22
CA LYS A 148 11.32 -5.94 3.65
C LYS A 148 11.01 -5.36 2.27
N GLN A 149 10.39 -6.14 1.38
CA GLN A 149 9.97 -5.68 0.05
C GLN A 149 9.03 -4.47 0.12
N TYR A 150 8.13 -4.43 1.11
CA TYR A 150 7.22 -3.31 1.32
C TYR A 150 7.98 -2.03 1.66
N ILE A 151 8.86 -2.07 2.66
CA ILE A 151 9.64 -0.92 3.13
C ILE A 151 10.55 -0.42 2.00
N ASP A 152 11.28 -1.33 1.35
CA ASP A 152 12.17 -0.99 0.24
C ASP A 152 11.37 -0.33 -0.90
N PHE A 153 10.16 -0.82 -1.20
CA PHE A 153 9.31 -0.26 -2.25
C PHE A 153 8.75 1.13 -1.90
N ILE A 154 8.32 1.35 -0.65
CA ILE A 154 7.89 2.68 -0.17
C ILE A 154 9.02 3.67 -0.30
N LYS A 155 10.22 3.31 0.18
CA LYS A 155 11.40 4.17 0.09
C LYS A 155 11.74 4.54 -1.35
N GLU A 156 11.70 3.59 -2.28
CA GLU A 156 11.94 3.87 -3.70
C GLU A 156 10.88 4.81 -4.30
N ILE A 157 9.63 4.79 -3.81
CA ILE A 157 8.59 5.73 -4.25
C ILE A 157 8.86 7.12 -3.67
N GLU A 158 9.23 7.22 -2.39
CA GLU A 158 9.60 8.48 -1.72
C GLU A 158 10.81 9.13 -2.40
N ASP A 159 11.89 8.38 -2.62
CA ASP A 159 13.08 8.85 -3.35
C ASP A 159 12.71 9.41 -4.74
N LEU A 160 11.73 8.80 -5.42
CA LEU A 160 11.22 9.31 -6.70
C LEU A 160 10.34 10.56 -6.53
N ILE A 161 9.54 10.68 -5.46
CA ILE A 161 8.76 11.89 -5.19
C ILE A 161 9.70 13.07 -5.00
N ASP A 162 10.75 12.90 -4.20
CA ASP A 162 11.79 13.92 -3.97
C ASP A 162 12.49 14.31 -5.27
N GLN A 163 12.80 13.34 -6.14
CA GLN A 163 13.42 13.61 -7.43
C GLN A 163 12.51 14.47 -8.35
N TYR A 164 11.20 14.29 -8.26
CA TYR A 164 10.21 14.98 -9.10
C TYR A 164 9.53 16.15 -8.39
N GLU A 165 10.05 16.57 -7.23
CA GLU A 165 9.58 17.75 -6.53
C GLU A 165 9.78 18.98 -7.43
N ASP A 166 8.67 19.62 -7.80
CA ASP A 166 8.66 20.86 -8.57
C ASP A 166 7.91 21.96 -7.82
N ASP A 167 8.27 23.22 -8.07
CA ASP A 167 7.63 24.41 -7.47
C ASP A 167 6.10 24.49 -7.74
N ASN A 168 5.55 23.60 -8.58
CA ASN A 168 4.11 23.56 -8.86
C ASN A 168 3.31 22.89 -7.73
N GLY A 169 3.96 22.16 -6.82
CA GLY A 169 3.35 21.48 -5.67
C GLY A 169 3.28 22.31 -4.38
N GLU A 170 4.09 23.37 -4.24
CA GLU A 170 4.29 24.10 -2.97
C GLU A 170 3.04 24.81 -2.41
N ASN A 171 1.92 24.86 -3.16
CA ASN A 171 0.73 25.63 -2.78
C ASN A 171 -0.59 24.84 -2.82
N VAL A 172 -0.55 23.51 -2.73
CA VAL A 172 -1.77 22.68 -2.64
C VAL A 172 -1.77 21.86 -1.36
N GLU A 173 -2.92 21.81 -0.68
CA GLU A 173 -3.08 21.12 0.60
C GLU A 173 -3.32 19.61 0.38
N TYR A 174 -4.02 19.25 -0.70
CA TYR A 174 -4.40 17.87 -0.99
C TYR A 174 -3.84 17.36 -2.33
N ILE A 175 -3.51 16.06 -2.37
CA ILE A 175 -2.95 15.39 -3.57
C ILE A 175 -3.91 15.51 -4.77
N ASP A 176 -5.23 15.47 -4.53
CA ASP A 176 -6.24 15.55 -5.59
C ASP A 176 -6.31 16.93 -6.25
N GLU A 177 -5.88 17.99 -5.58
CA GLU A 177 -5.75 19.36 -6.10
C GLU A 177 -4.50 19.57 -6.98
N MET A 178 -3.48 18.72 -6.85
CA MET A 178 -2.27 18.79 -7.67
C MET A 178 -2.62 18.72 -9.17
N LYS A 179 -1.86 19.41 -10.02
CA LYS A 179 -1.98 19.22 -11.48
C LYS A 179 -1.51 17.81 -11.88
N PRO A 180 -2.03 17.22 -12.98
CA PRO A 180 -1.55 15.91 -13.43
C PRO A 180 -0.05 15.89 -13.77
N SER A 181 0.78 15.41 -12.84
CA SER A 181 2.24 15.31 -12.96
C SER A 181 2.74 13.91 -12.63
N VAL A 182 4.06 13.69 -12.77
CA VAL A 182 4.72 12.46 -12.27
C VAL A 182 4.62 12.43 -10.75
N GLN A 183 4.97 13.53 -10.08
CA GLN A 183 4.88 13.69 -8.63
C GLN A 183 3.48 13.34 -8.09
N LYS A 184 2.40 13.90 -8.66
CA LYS A 184 1.01 13.55 -8.27
C LYS A 184 0.75 12.05 -8.39
N SER A 185 1.21 11.43 -9.47
CA SER A 185 0.95 10.00 -9.71
C SER A 185 1.70 9.11 -8.71
N LEU A 186 2.93 9.50 -8.34
CA LEU A 186 3.71 8.85 -7.29
C LEU A 186 3.08 9.05 -5.92
N GLN A 187 2.66 10.27 -5.57
CA GLN A 187 1.99 10.55 -4.30
C GLN A 187 0.66 9.79 -4.15
N MET A 188 -0.18 9.75 -5.20
CA MET A 188 -1.40 8.94 -5.20
C MET A 188 -1.11 7.44 -5.04
N PHE A 189 0.00 6.98 -5.62
CA PHE A 189 0.41 5.57 -5.49
C PHE A 189 0.95 5.29 -4.08
N LEU A 190 1.78 6.18 -3.53
CA LEU A 190 2.24 6.11 -2.15
C LEU A 190 1.08 6.08 -1.17
N ALA A 191 0.11 7.00 -1.31
CA ALA A 191 -1.09 7.05 -0.49
C ALA A 191 -1.83 5.70 -0.47
N SER A 192 -2.05 5.08 -1.63
CA SER A 192 -2.68 3.75 -1.71
C SER A 192 -1.89 2.64 -1.01
N MET A 193 -0.58 2.81 -0.87
CA MET A 193 0.29 1.88 -0.15
C MET A 193 0.37 2.20 1.35
N THR A 194 0.09 3.43 1.80
CA THR A 194 0.26 3.82 3.21
C THR A 194 -1.05 3.96 3.98
N GLU A 195 -2.20 4.08 3.30
CA GLU A 195 -3.53 4.22 3.94
C GLU A 195 -3.99 2.97 4.69
N GLY A 196 -3.43 1.79 4.38
CA GLY A 196 -3.83 0.53 5.00
C GLY A 196 -3.21 0.27 6.38
N ALA A 197 -3.94 -0.41 7.26
CA ALA A 197 -3.46 -0.81 8.59
C ALA A 197 -2.15 -1.66 8.58
N THR A 198 -1.85 -2.30 7.45
CA THR A 198 -0.61 -3.07 7.29
C THR A 198 0.62 -2.16 7.37
N TYR A 199 0.58 -0.97 6.76
CA TYR A 199 1.70 -0.04 6.79
C TYR A 199 1.99 0.43 8.21
N GLY A 200 0.96 0.90 8.94
CA GLY A 200 1.11 1.29 10.34
C GLY A 200 1.65 0.16 11.23
N THR A 201 1.25 -1.09 10.97
CA THR A 201 1.80 -2.26 11.68
C THR A 201 3.29 -2.47 11.37
N ILE A 202 3.68 -2.36 10.10
CA ILE A 202 5.09 -2.51 9.70
C ILE A 202 5.94 -1.44 10.37
N ILE A 203 5.51 -0.18 10.32
CA ILE A 203 6.24 0.94 10.90
C ILE A 203 6.42 0.73 12.40
N ALA A 204 5.34 0.42 13.12
CA ALA A 204 5.38 0.14 14.55
C ALA A 204 6.29 -1.05 14.92
N GLU A 205 6.46 -2.04 14.03
CA GLU A 205 7.37 -3.18 14.23
C GLU A 205 8.81 -2.92 13.75
N SER A 206 9.02 -1.98 12.83
CA SER A 206 10.34 -1.66 12.24
C SER A 206 11.15 -0.71 13.10
N VAL A 207 10.47 0.07 13.94
CA VAL A 207 11.13 0.73 15.05
C VAL A 207 11.64 -0.36 15.98
N ASN A 208 12.93 -0.31 16.34
CA ASN A 208 13.54 -1.23 17.29
C ASN A 208 13.08 -0.89 18.72
N THR A 209 11.76 -0.93 18.92
CA THR A 209 11.07 -0.50 20.12
C THR A 209 11.46 -1.43 21.27
N PRO A 210 12.07 -0.89 22.35
CA PRO A 210 12.32 -1.66 23.55
C PRO A 210 11.06 -2.43 24.00
N PRO A 211 11.17 -3.70 24.44
CA PRO A 211 10.02 -4.50 24.87
C PRO A 211 9.17 -3.83 25.96
N SER A 212 9.77 -2.98 26.79
CA SER A 212 9.06 -2.16 27.79
C SER A 212 8.10 -1.15 27.17
N ILE A 213 8.48 -0.50 26.06
CA ILE A 213 7.62 0.44 25.33
C ILE A 213 6.48 -0.33 24.65
N LEU A 214 6.75 -1.50 24.07
CA LEU A 214 5.69 -2.35 23.48
C LEU A 214 4.68 -2.82 24.53
N ALA A 215 5.15 -3.20 25.73
CA ALA A 215 4.27 -3.58 26.83
C ALA A 215 3.37 -2.40 27.25
N LYS A 216 3.96 -1.22 27.44
CA LYS A 216 3.21 0.00 27.80
C LYS A 216 2.23 0.42 26.70
N ARG A 217 2.59 0.31 25.41
CA ARG A 217 1.66 0.51 24.29
C ARG A 217 0.44 -0.41 24.41
N SER A 218 0.64 -1.69 24.69
CA SER A 218 -0.47 -2.64 24.84
C SER A 218 -1.35 -2.33 26.05
N GLU A 219 -0.79 -1.81 27.14
CA GLU A 219 -1.55 -1.33 28.31
C GLU A 219 -2.42 -0.13 27.91
N ILE A 220 -1.82 0.88 27.27
CA ILE A 220 -2.51 2.09 26.79
C ILE A 220 -3.62 1.73 25.80
N GLU A 221 -3.39 0.80 24.86
CA GLU A 221 -4.42 0.35 23.93
C GLU A 221 -5.63 -0.25 24.63
N ASN A 222 -5.43 -1.04 25.68
CA ASN A 222 -6.53 -1.59 26.46
C ASN A 222 -7.25 -0.50 27.26
N GLU A 223 -6.51 0.41 27.88
CA GLU A 223 -7.08 1.55 28.61
C GLU A 223 -7.91 2.46 27.68
N ILE A 224 -7.45 2.71 26.45
CA ILE A 224 -8.23 3.42 25.42
C ILE A 224 -9.50 2.67 25.06
N ILE A 225 -9.41 1.36 24.81
CA ILE A 225 -10.59 0.55 24.49
C ILE A 225 -11.62 0.60 25.61
N ASP A 226 -11.18 0.52 26.86
CA ASP A 226 -12.06 0.54 28.01
C ASP A 226 -12.64 1.94 28.24
N MET A 227 -11.82 3.00 28.10
CA MET A 227 -12.28 4.38 28.16
C MET A 227 -13.32 4.67 27.07
N LEU A 228 -13.09 4.28 25.81
CA LEU A 228 -14.06 4.46 24.72
C LEU A 228 -15.39 3.73 24.97
N LYS A 229 -15.37 2.60 25.68
CA LYS A 229 -16.61 1.91 26.08
C LYS A 229 -17.30 2.61 27.23
N GLU A 230 -16.56 3.04 28.25
CA GLU A 230 -17.09 3.74 29.42
C GLU A 230 -17.74 5.07 29.01
N THR A 231 -17.08 5.78 28.10
CA THR A 231 -17.58 7.01 27.50
C THR A 231 -18.43 6.74 26.26
N GLU A 232 -18.91 5.50 26.05
CA GLU A 232 -19.64 4.97 24.87
C GLU A 232 -19.41 5.82 23.60
N SER A 233 -18.14 6.01 23.27
CA SER A 233 -17.69 6.89 22.21
C SER A 233 -17.96 6.22 20.87
N ASP A 234 -18.31 7.03 19.86
CA ASP A 234 -18.47 6.55 18.48
C ASP A 234 -17.12 6.26 17.81
N PHE A 235 -16.01 6.65 18.45
CA PHE A 235 -14.65 6.44 17.95
C PHE A 235 -14.11 5.06 18.36
N SER A 236 -13.18 4.55 17.54
CA SER A 236 -12.45 3.31 17.77
C SER A 236 -11.01 3.58 18.24
N LEU A 237 -10.34 2.55 18.76
CA LEU A 237 -8.90 2.60 19.04
C LEU A 237 -8.09 3.03 17.80
N GLN A 238 -8.55 2.64 16.60
CA GLN A 238 -7.86 3.00 15.37
C GLN A 238 -7.97 4.49 15.07
N ASP A 239 -9.09 5.13 15.39
CA ASP A 239 -9.26 6.58 15.19
C ASP A 239 -8.32 7.36 16.09
N VAL A 240 -8.15 6.93 17.35
CA VAL A 240 -7.17 7.51 18.29
C VAL A 240 -5.74 7.33 17.78
N LYS A 241 -5.36 6.12 17.35
CA LYS A 241 -4.04 5.87 16.77
C LYS A 241 -3.78 6.69 15.52
N ASN A 242 -4.78 6.84 14.65
CA ASN A 242 -4.69 7.65 13.45
C ASN A 242 -4.53 9.14 13.78
N ALA A 243 -5.19 9.64 14.82
CA ALA A 243 -5.04 11.01 15.27
C ALA A 243 -3.65 11.31 15.82
N VAL A 244 -3.04 10.37 16.58
CA VAL A 244 -1.63 10.51 17.01
C VAL A 244 -0.69 10.41 15.81
N PHE A 245 -0.88 9.41 14.94
CA PHE A 245 0.05 9.17 13.84
C PHE A 245 0.07 10.33 12.85
N ASN A 246 -1.09 10.90 12.50
CA ASN A 246 -1.20 11.99 11.53
C ASN A 246 -1.28 13.37 12.20
N GLU A 247 -0.63 13.57 13.34
CA GLU A 247 -0.55 14.90 13.96
C GLU A 247 0.20 15.89 13.06
N GLU A 248 -0.33 17.10 12.97
CA GLU A 248 0.23 18.23 12.21
C GLU A 248 0.65 19.37 13.15
N GLU A 249 -0.08 19.54 14.26
CA GLU A 249 0.20 20.56 15.27
C GLU A 249 0.06 20.03 16.70
N GLN A 250 0.75 20.67 17.64
CA GLN A 250 0.71 20.32 19.08
C GLN A 250 -0.71 20.36 19.69
N ASN A 251 -1.64 21.08 19.07
CA ASN A 251 -3.05 21.13 19.48
C ASN A 251 -3.83 19.84 19.12
N ASP A 252 -3.26 18.95 18.31
CA ASP A 252 -3.92 17.71 17.89
C ASP A 252 -4.09 16.71 19.05
N MET A 253 -3.34 16.89 20.13
CA MET A 253 -3.61 16.18 21.38
C MET A 253 -5.02 16.46 21.91
N MET A 254 -5.57 17.66 21.68
CA MET A 254 -6.95 17.97 22.06
C MET A 254 -7.97 17.27 21.18
N LYS A 255 -7.63 16.90 19.93
CA LYS A 255 -8.50 16.06 19.10
C LYS A 255 -8.65 14.68 19.74
N ILE A 256 -7.57 14.14 20.32
CA ILE A 256 -7.60 12.87 21.05
C ILE A 256 -8.48 12.99 22.30
N VAL A 257 -8.30 14.03 23.11
CA VAL A 257 -9.13 14.29 24.29
C VAL A 257 -10.61 14.37 23.92
N ALA A 258 -10.94 15.07 22.83
CA ALA A 258 -12.30 15.22 22.34
C ALA A 258 -12.94 13.90 21.87
N MET A 259 -12.16 12.88 21.51
CA MET A 259 -12.69 11.54 21.18
C MET A 259 -13.25 10.81 22.41
N PHE A 260 -12.86 11.21 23.61
CA PHE A 260 -13.35 10.65 24.87
C PHE A 260 -14.33 11.57 25.60
N ASP A 261 -14.35 12.87 25.30
CA ASP A 261 -15.11 13.87 26.05
C ASP A 261 -16.63 13.85 25.74
N ARG A 262 -17.43 13.74 26.80
CA ARG A 262 -18.91 13.84 26.78
C ARG A 262 -19.47 15.09 27.46
N GLY A 263 -18.61 16.00 27.92
CA GLY A 263 -19.01 17.12 28.79
C GLY A 263 -19.32 16.67 30.23
N GLY A 264 -18.59 15.66 30.72
CA GLY A 264 -18.74 15.02 32.03
C GLY A 264 -18.06 15.75 33.21
N ASP A 265 -17.89 15.05 34.33
CA ASP A 265 -17.31 15.58 35.58
C ASP A 265 -15.79 15.83 35.45
N ALA A 266 -15.26 16.79 36.21
CA ALA A 266 -13.85 17.21 36.17
C ALA A 266 -12.85 16.08 36.50
N SER A 267 -13.30 15.03 37.21
CA SER A 267 -12.49 13.85 37.53
C SER A 267 -12.23 12.95 36.32
N GLU A 268 -13.19 12.86 35.39
CA GLU A 268 -13.11 12.09 34.14
C GLU A 268 -12.12 12.74 33.17
N LEU A 269 -12.14 14.08 33.10
CA LEU A 269 -11.21 14.86 32.27
C LEU A 269 -9.74 14.62 32.66
N SER A 270 -9.45 14.42 33.95
CA SER A 270 -8.08 14.14 34.40
C SER A 270 -7.57 12.80 33.87
N ASN A 271 -8.40 11.75 33.91
CA ASN A 271 -8.04 10.42 33.41
C ASN A 271 -7.88 10.43 31.89
N ILE A 272 -8.76 11.15 31.18
CA ILE A 272 -8.69 11.32 29.72
C ILE A 272 -7.39 12.03 29.33
N LEU A 273 -7.02 13.11 30.04
CA LEU A 273 -5.79 13.86 29.76
C LEU A 273 -4.54 13.00 29.99
N GLU A 274 -4.51 12.21 31.07
CA GLU A 274 -3.41 11.28 31.34
C GLU A 274 -3.29 10.25 30.22
N LEU A 275 -4.40 9.61 29.83
CA LEU A 275 -4.42 8.60 28.79
C LEU A 275 -4.05 9.17 27.40
N ALA A 276 -4.54 10.37 27.07
CA ALA A 276 -4.17 11.07 25.85
C ALA A 276 -2.68 11.43 25.83
N THR A 277 -2.12 11.84 26.97
CA THR A 277 -0.69 12.11 27.12
C THR A 277 0.15 10.85 26.96
N ASP A 278 -0.29 9.73 27.54
CA ASP A 278 0.37 8.43 27.39
C ASP A 278 0.32 7.95 25.93
N ALA A 279 -0.84 8.02 25.28
CA ALA A 279 -0.98 7.72 23.85
C ALA A 279 -0.05 8.59 23.00
N TRP A 280 -0.01 9.90 23.27
CA TRP A 280 0.88 10.84 22.59
C TRP A 280 2.36 10.47 22.76
N ASN A 281 2.80 10.10 23.96
CA ASN A 281 4.20 9.80 24.22
C ASN A 281 4.66 8.42 23.70
N TYR A 282 3.75 7.45 23.69
CA TYR A 282 4.08 6.06 23.39
C TYR A 282 3.70 5.63 21.98
N PHE A 283 2.69 6.19 21.32
CA PHE A 283 2.35 5.77 19.96
C PHE A 283 3.25 6.41 18.90
N PRO A 284 3.44 5.75 17.74
CA PRO A 284 4.16 6.30 16.59
C PRO A 284 3.59 7.61 16.06
N HIS A 285 4.47 8.53 15.64
CA HIS A 285 4.12 9.79 14.97
C HIS A 285 4.68 9.80 13.56
N LYS A 286 3.92 10.32 12.60
CA LYS A 286 4.40 10.52 11.22
C LYS A 286 5.54 11.53 11.16
N ALA A 287 5.47 12.59 11.96
CA ALA A 287 6.51 13.63 12.03
C ALA A 287 7.84 13.14 12.63
N LEU A 288 7.83 11.98 13.32
CA LEU A 288 9.01 11.35 13.92
C LEU A 288 9.41 10.08 13.17
N ASP A 289 9.13 9.98 11.86
CA ASP A 289 9.43 8.81 11.03
C ASP A 289 8.88 7.49 11.60
N GLY A 290 7.71 7.55 12.25
CA GLY A 290 7.07 6.40 12.88
C GLY A 290 7.59 6.06 14.28
N LEU A 291 8.46 6.88 14.85
CA LEU A 291 8.88 6.78 16.25
C LEU A 291 7.89 7.50 17.17
N SER A 292 7.87 7.12 18.45
CA SER A 292 7.24 7.89 19.51
C SER A 292 8.24 8.83 20.19
N PRO A 293 7.77 9.89 20.89
CA PRO A 293 8.63 10.76 21.66
C PRO A 293 9.57 10.01 22.64
N VAL A 294 9.06 8.95 23.27
CA VAL A 294 9.85 8.09 24.16
C VAL A 294 10.91 7.30 23.38
N GLU A 295 10.61 6.85 22.16
CA GLU A 295 11.58 6.15 21.31
C GLU A 295 12.68 7.09 20.80
N MET A 296 12.32 8.31 20.42
CA MET A 296 13.28 9.37 20.06
C MET A 296 14.25 9.64 21.21
N SER A 297 13.70 9.86 22.42
CA SER A 297 14.50 10.18 23.61
C SER A 297 15.47 9.05 24.02
N ASN A 298 15.17 7.79 23.65
CA ASN A 298 16.03 6.64 23.93
C ASN A 298 17.08 6.38 22.85
N ASN A 299 16.93 6.93 21.64
CA ASN A 299 17.92 6.83 20.56
C ASN A 299 19.03 7.89 20.67
N ASP A 300 18.77 8.99 21.38
CA ASP A 300 19.73 10.08 21.65
C ASP A 300 20.60 9.85 22.90
N ALA A 301 20.47 8.70 23.57
CA ALA A 301 21.19 8.31 24.78
C ALA A 301 22.26 7.23 24.52
#